data_AF-A0A2N6FJQ1-F1
#
_entry.id   AF-A0A2N6FJQ1-F1
#
_cell.length_a   1.000
_cell.length_b   1.000
_cell.length_c   1.000
_cell.angle_alpha   90.00
_cell.angle_beta   90.00
_cell.angle_gamma   90.00
#
_symmetry.space_group_name_H-M   'P 1'
#
loop_
_entity.id
_entity.type
_entity.pdbx_description
1 polymer ?
#
loop_
_entity_poly.entity_id
_entity_poly.type
_entity_poly.pdbx_seq_one_letter_code
_entity_poly.pdbx_strand_id
1 'polypeptide(L)'
;MNVTLVLHILGALLIFLAGALLFPVGFSVWYHDGALAALLEACMVSLLMGLFLIYITRGSRSKREPAIRDGFAIVTFGWLVFALFGAIP
;
A
#
# COMPACT_ATOMS: atom_id res chain seq x y z
N MET A 1 16.55 0.28 14.25
CA MET A 1 15.62 0.50 13.12
C MET A 1 14.23 0.35 13.68
N ASN A 2 13.36 1.33 13.47
CA ASN A 2 12.01 1.29 13.99
C ASN A 2 11.09 0.54 13.03
N VAL A 3 11.09 -0.79 13.14
CA VAL A 3 10.32 -1.67 12.25
C VAL A 3 8.84 -1.33 12.26
N THR A 4 8.30 -0.96 13.42
CA THR A 4 6.88 -0.60 13.53
C THR A 4 6.53 0.67 12.76
N LEU A 5 7.40 1.68 12.79
CA LEU A 5 7.23 2.89 11.98
C LEU A 5 7.30 2.57 10.48
N VAL A 6 8.27 1.75 10.07
CA VAL A 6 8.41 1.34 8.66
C VAL A 6 7.15 0.63 8.19
N LEU A 7 6.68 -0.39 8.92
CA LEU A 7 5.45 -1.13 8.60
C LEU A 7 4.21 -0.23 8.58
N HIS A 8 4.11 0.76 9.49
CA HIS A 8 2.99 1.71 9.50
C HIS A 8 2.96 2.55 8.22
N ILE A 9 4.13 3.03 7.77
CA ILE A 9 4.26 3.81 6.53
C ILE A 9 3.99 2.93 5.31
N LEU A 10 4.49 1.70 5.27
CA LEU A 10 4.16 0.74 4.20
C LEU A 10 2.65 0.46 4.12
N GLY A 11 1.98 0.36 5.27
CA GLY A 11 0.53 0.25 5.33
C GLY A 11 -0.19 1.46 4.73
N ALA A 12 0.26 2.68 5.05
CA ALA A 12 -0.28 3.90 4.46
C ALA A 12 -0.03 3.97 2.93
N LEU A 13 1.13 3.54 2.47
CA LEU A 13 1.45 3.46 1.04
C LEU A 13 0.55 2.47 0.31
N LEU A 14 0.22 1.31 0.90
CA LEU A 14 -0.72 0.35 0.31
C LEU A 14 -2.16 0.89 0.21
N ILE A 15 -2.61 1.65 1.21
CA ILE A 15 -3.91 2.33 1.14
C ILE A 15 -3.91 3.38 0.03
N PHE A 16 -2.81 4.11 -0.13
CA PHE A 16 -2.65 5.05 -1.24
C PHE A 16 -2.69 4.33 -2.59
N LEU A 17 -1.99 3.20 -2.72
CA LEU A 17 -2.04 2.36 -3.94
C LEU A 17 -3.46 1.89 -4.25
N ALA A 18 -4.21 1.42 -3.24
CA ALA A 18 -5.61 1.04 -3.41
C ALA A 18 -6.45 2.21 -3.94
N GLY A 19 -6.28 3.40 -3.37
CA GLY A 19 -6.94 4.62 -3.87
C GLY A 19 -6.53 4.96 -5.30
N ALA A 20 -5.26 4.80 -5.65
CA ALA A 20 -4.76 5.04 -7.01
C ALA A 20 -5.37 4.05 -8.03
N LEU A 21 -5.59 2.79 -7.64
CA LEU A 21 -6.22 1.77 -8.48
C LEU A 21 -7.70 2.08 -8.80
N LEU A 22 -8.38 2.91 -8.01
CA LEU A 22 -9.74 3.35 -8.35
C LEU A 22 -9.79 4.20 -9.62
N PHE A 23 -8.68 4.84 -9.99
CA PHE A 23 -8.59 5.64 -11.21
C PHE A 23 -8.72 4.77 -12.48
N PRO A 24 -7.88 3.73 -12.71
CA PRO A 24 -8.07 2.81 -13.83
C PRO A 24 -9.36 1.98 -13.73
N VAL A 25 -9.89 1.70 -12.52
CA VAL A 25 -11.23 1.10 -12.37
C VAL A 25 -12.30 1.96 -13.05
N GLY A 26 -12.27 3.28 -12.85
CA GLY A 26 -13.20 4.20 -13.51
C GLY A 26 -13.14 4.12 -15.04
N PHE A 27 -11.93 4.01 -15.59
CA PHE A 27 -11.74 3.83 -17.03
C PHE A 27 -12.21 2.45 -17.52
N SER A 28 -11.90 1.39 -16.79
CA SER A 28 -12.33 0.02 -17.15
C SER A 28 -13.86 -0.10 -17.20
N VAL A 29 -14.57 0.59 -16.29
CA VAL A 29 -16.04 0.70 -16.33
C VAL A 29 -16.52 1.44 -17.58
N TRP A 30 -15.88 2.53 -17.97
CA TRP A 30 -16.28 3.30 -19.16
C TRP A 30 -15.98 2.55 -20.46
N TYR A 31 -14.77 2.00 -20.60
CA TYR A 31 -14.34 1.33 -21.83
C TYR A 31 -14.83 -0.11 -21.96
N HIS A 32 -15.36 -0.71 -20.88
CA HIS A 32 -15.77 -2.12 -20.84
C HIS A 32 -14.65 -3.08 -21.33
N ASP A 33 -13.41 -2.79 -20.94
CA ASP A 33 -12.21 -3.49 -21.39
C ASP A 33 -11.98 -4.87 -20.74
N GLY A 34 -12.83 -5.26 -19.79
CA GLY A 34 -12.75 -6.52 -19.05
C GLY A 34 -11.75 -6.54 -17.89
N ALA A 35 -11.00 -5.46 -17.65
CA ALA A 35 -10.00 -5.39 -16.57
C ALA A 35 -10.61 -5.14 -15.18
N LEU A 36 -11.90 -4.82 -15.11
CA LEU A 36 -12.59 -4.36 -13.90
C LEU A 36 -12.40 -5.28 -12.70
N ALA A 37 -12.57 -6.60 -12.91
CA ALA A 37 -12.48 -7.58 -11.84
C ALA A 37 -11.07 -7.65 -11.24
N ALA A 38 -10.03 -7.69 -12.09
CA ALA A 38 -8.64 -7.76 -11.67
C ALA A 38 -8.21 -6.47 -10.92
N LEU A 39 -8.62 -5.31 -11.43
CA LEU A 39 -8.33 -4.02 -10.78
C LEU A 39 -9.03 -3.89 -9.41
N LEU A 40 -10.28 -4.35 -9.29
CA LEU A 40 -11.00 -4.36 -8.01
C LEU A 40 -10.40 -5.35 -7.01
N GLU A 41 -9.96 -6.52 -7.46
CA GLU A 41 -9.26 -7.49 -6.62
C GLU A 41 -7.96 -6.90 -6.07
N ALA A 42 -7.12 -6.32 -6.94
CA ALA A 42 -5.89 -5.66 -6.55
C ALA A 42 -6.13 -4.49 -5.57
N CYS A 43 -7.18 -3.69 -5.82
CA CYS A 43 -7.60 -2.61 -4.94
C CYS A 43 -7.98 -3.13 -3.54
N MET A 44 -8.82 -4.17 -3.46
CA MET A 44 -9.28 -4.73 -2.19
C MET A 44 -8.15 -5.39 -1.40
N VAL A 45 -7.30 -6.18 -2.05
CA VAL A 45 -6.15 -6.84 -1.39
C VAL A 45 -5.16 -5.80 -0.85
N SER A 46 -4.86 -4.77 -1.65
CA SER A 46 -3.99 -3.66 -1.23
C SER A 46 -4.59 -2.89 -0.04
N LEU A 47 -5.88 -2.57 -0.09
CA LEU A 47 -6.58 -1.84 0.97
C LEU A 47 -6.60 -2.65 2.27
N LEU A 48 -6.99 -3.92 2.21
CA LEU A 48 -7.08 -4.80 3.38
C LEU A 48 -5.71 -4.99 4.04
N MET A 49 -4.66 -5.24 3.24
CA MET A 49 -3.31 -5.37 3.78
C MET A 49 -2.81 -4.05 4.37
N GLY A 50 -3.05 -2.92 3.70
CA GLY A 50 -2.67 -1.60 4.20
C GLY A 50 -3.34 -1.28 5.54
N LEU A 51 -4.65 -1.53 5.65
CA LEU A 51 -5.41 -1.38 6.90
C LEU A 51 -4.92 -2.33 7.99
N PHE A 52 -4.63 -3.59 7.65
CA PHE A 52 -4.08 -4.57 8.57
C PHE A 52 -2.74 -4.11 9.15
N LEU A 53 -1.81 -3.65 8.31
CA LEU A 53 -0.53 -3.11 8.74
C LEU A 53 -0.69 -1.90 9.65
N ILE A 54 -1.57 -0.95 9.29
CA ILE A 54 -1.84 0.22 10.14
C ILE A 54 -2.44 -0.22 11.49
N TYR A 55 -3.36 -1.18 11.49
CA TYR A 55 -4.03 -1.66 12.70
C TYR A 55 -3.04 -2.27 13.70
N ILE A 56 -2.17 -3.19 13.25
CA ILE A 56 -1.20 -3.85 14.14
C ILE A 56 -0.09 -2.91 14.62
N THR A 57 0.19 -1.83 13.89
CA THR A 57 1.26 -0.87 14.22
C THR A 57 0.78 0.37 14.97
N ARG A 58 -0.55 0.59 15.04
CA ARG A 58 -1.19 1.77 15.66
C ARG A 58 -0.83 1.98 17.14
N GLY A 59 -0.60 0.91 17.89
CA GLY A 59 -0.25 0.97 19.32
C GLY A 59 1.20 1.37 19.63
N SER A 60 2.09 1.32 18.64
CA SER A 60 3.53 1.50 18.84
C SER A 60 4.06 2.80 18.23
N ARG A 61 3.25 3.88 18.27
CA ARG A 61 3.66 5.22 17.79
C ARG A 61 4.89 5.69 18.56
N SER A 62 6.06 5.45 17.97
CA SER A 62 7.29 6.04 18.44
C SER A 62 7.24 7.53 18.14
N LYS A 63 7.35 8.36 19.18
CA LYS A 63 7.49 9.82 19.04
C LYS A 63 8.88 10.25 18.53
N ARG A 64 9.74 9.28 18.21
CA ARG A 64 11.06 9.55 17.64
C ARG A 64 10.94 9.89 16.17
N GLU A 65 11.70 10.90 15.79
CA GLU A 65 11.90 11.27 14.39
C GLU A 65 12.52 10.09 13.62
N PRO A 66 12.10 9.83 12.36
CA PRO A 66 12.63 8.73 11.57
C PRO A 66 14.15 8.87 11.41
N ALA A 67 14.89 7.82 11.77
CA ALA A 67 16.32 7.81 11.50
C ALA A 67 16.56 7.60 10.00
N ILE A 68 17.72 8.04 9.48
CA ILE A 68 18.10 7.87 8.06
C ILE A 68 17.91 6.41 7.59
N ARG A 69 18.31 5.44 8.41
CA ARG A 69 18.16 4.00 8.12
C ARG A 69 16.71 3.55 7.96
N ASP A 70 15.77 4.17 8.69
CA ASP A 70 14.34 3.85 8.60
C ASP A 70 13.80 4.40 7.26
N GLY A 71 14.27 5.57 6.83
CA GLY A 71 13.98 6.14 5.51
C GLY A 71 14.42 5.22 4.37
N PHE A 72 15.65 4.70 4.40
CA PHE A 72 16.13 3.73 3.41
C PHE A 72 15.25 2.47 3.37
N ALA A 73 14.90 1.92 4.54
CA ALA A 73 14.01 0.76 4.61
C ALA A 73 12.63 1.04 4.00
N ILE A 74 12.02 2.20 4.30
CA ILE A 74 10.72 2.60 3.75
C ILE A 74 10.77 2.65 2.22
N VAL A 75 11.81 3.23 1.63
CA VAL A 75 11.94 3.35 0.18
C VAL A 75 12.11 1.96 -0.45
N THR A 76 13.06 1.16 0.04
CA THR A 76 13.35 -0.16 -0.53
C THR A 76 12.14 -1.10 -0.43
N PHE A 77 11.54 -1.22 0.76
CA PHE A 77 10.37 -2.07 0.94
C PHE A 77 9.12 -1.48 0.28
N GLY A 78 9.00 -0.16 0.19
CA GLY A 78 7.92 0.52 -0.51
C GLY A 78 7.87 0.12 -1.98
N TRP A 79 9.00 0.17 -2.67
CA TRP A 79 9.11 -0.31 -4.06
C TRP A 79 8.80 -1.80 -4.20
N LEU A 80 9.30 -2.63 -3.29
CA LEU A 80 9.05 -4.08 -3.31
C LEU A 80 7.55 -4.38 -3.15
N VAL A 81 6.90 -3.75 -2.17
CA VAL A 81 5.46 -3.89 -1.92
C VAL A 81 4.65 -3.37 -3.11
N PHE A 82 5.02 -2.21 -3.69
CA PHE A 82 4.30 -1.68 -4.86
C PHE A 82 4.44 -2.59 -6.09
N ALA A 83 5.64 -3.14 -6.34
CA ALA A 83 5.83 -4.09 -7.43
C ALA A 83 5.03 -5.37 -7.20
N LEU A 84 5.00 -5.90 -5.97
CA LEU A 84 4.27 -7.12 -5.64
C LEU A 84 2.75 -6.95 -5.82
N PHE A 85 2.17 -5.89 -5.25
CA PHE A 85 0.72 -5.66 -5.30
C PHE A 85 0.27 -5.10 -6.66
N GLY A 86 1.13 -4.31 -7.31
CA GLY A 86 0.87 -3.79 -8.66
C GLY A 86 0.98 -4.85 -9.76
N ALA A 87 1.51 -6.05 -9.47
CA ALA A 87 1.53 -7.18 -10.39
C ALA A 87 0.31 -8.10 -10.29
N ILE A 88 -0.65 -7.79 -9.40
CA ILE A 88 -1.92 -8.54 -9.28
C ILE A 88 -2.82 -8.34 -10.51
N PRO A 89 -3.11 -7.09 -10.95
CA PRO A 89 -3.91 -6.85 -12.14
C PRO A 89 -3.08 -6.95 -13.43
#